data_AF-A0A9N9KC63-F1
#
_entry.id   AF-A0A9N9KC63-F1
#
_cell.length_a   1.000
_cell.length_b   1.000
_cell.length_c   1.000
_cell.angle_alpha   90.00
_cell.angle_beta   90.00
_cell.angle_gamma   90.00
#
_symmetry.space_group_name_H-M   'P 1'
#
loop_
_entity.id
_entity.type
_entity.pdbx_description
1 polymer ?
#
loop_
_entity_poly.entity_id
_entity_poly.type
_entity_poly.pdbx_seq_one_letter_code
_entity_poly.pdbx_strand_id
1 'polypeptide(L)'
;IQHFHYGSELPKIFASSTRLERSQNGELWLGETTFLVDSYNIIGSTTVWFQDTPEPTEYYQFYVKEILYSYEGRWKIRDIKLQHRHPIEYTQIPASAPQD
;
A
#
# COMPACT_ATOMS: atom_id res chain seq x y z
N ILE A 1 5.70 6.83 9.46
CA ILE A 1 4.63 5.98 8.93
C ILE A 1 4.38 6.30 7.46
N GLN A 2 3.96 5.33 6.64
CA GLN A 2 3.48 5.59 5.29
C GLN A 2 2.06 6.16 5.31
N HIS A 3 1.70 6.94 4.30
CA HIS A 3 0.39 7.57 4.18
C HIS A 3 -0.44 6.89 3.10
N PHE A 4 -1.75 6.81 3.29
CA PHE A 4 -2.70 6.32 2.28
C PHE A 4 -3.54 7.49 1.78
N HIS A 5 -3.81 7.52 0.48
CA HIS A 5 -4.61 8.56 -0.16
C HIS A 5 -5.97 8.02 -0.59
N TYR A 6 -7.02 8.79 -0.36
CA TYR A 6 -8.32 8.58 -1.00
C TYR A 6 -8.24 8.93 -2.49
N GLY A 7 -9.13 8.35 -3.31
CA GLY A 7 -9.20 8.65 -4.73
C GLY A 7 -9.44 10.13 -5.05
N SER A 8 -10.15 10.84 -4.15
CA SER A 8 -10.38 12.29 -4.24
C SER A 8 -9.13 13.14 -4.01
N GLU A 9 -8.09 12.58 -3.38
CA GLU A 9 -6.82 13.26 -3.08
C GLU A 9 -5.78 13.06 -4.18
N LEU A 10 -6.08 12.21 -5.17
CA LEU A 10 -5.15 11.95 -6.26
C LEU A 10 -4.97 13.17 -7.15
N PRO A 11 -3.75 13.36 -7.70
CA PRO A 11 -3.52 14.31 -8.78
C PRO A 11 -4.55 14.14 -9.91
N LYS A 12 -5.11 15.25 -10.42
CA LYS A 12 -6.16 15.23 -11.46
C LYS A 12 -5.78 14.44 -12.71
N ILE A 13 -4.49 14.32 -13.01
CA ILE A 13 -3.97 13.48 -14.11
C ILE A 13 -4.31 11.99 -13.97
N PHE A 14 -4.70 11.56 -12.77
CA PHE A 14 -5.11 10.19 -12.45
C PHE A 14 -6.63 10.06 -12.23
N ALA A 15 -7.41 11.12 -12.38
CA ALA A 15 -8.86 11.07 -12.22
C ALA A 15 -9.50 10.34 -13.42
N SER A 16 -9.59 9.01 -13.34
CA SER A 16 -10.33 8.18 -14.29
C SER A 16 -11.61 7.64 -13.64
N SER A 17 -12.61 7.34 -14.46
CA SER A 17 -13.87 6.71 -13.98
C SER A 17 -13.60 5.38 -13.28
N THR A 18 -12.67 4.58 -13.80
CA THR A 18 -12.25 3.33 -13.15
C THR A 18 -11.67 3.56 -11.76
N ARG A 19 -10.80 4.56 -11.58
CA ARG A 19 -10.23 4.86 -10.25
C ARG A 19 -11.27 5.43 -9.31
N LEU A 20 -12.22 6.22 -9.81
CA LEU A 20 -13.33 6.73 -9.03
C LEU A 20 -14.19 5.58 -8.49
N GLU A 21 -14.55 4.62 -9.34
CA GLU A 21 -15.31 3.43 -8.94
C GLU A 21 -14.54 2.59 -7.91
N ARG A 22 -13.24 2.34 -8.14
CA ARG A 22 -12.42 1.59 -7.18
C ARG A 22 -12.31 2.31 -5.83
N SER A 23 -12.17 3.65 -5.83
CA SER A 23 -12.18 4.45 -4.60
C SER A 23 -13.50 4.38 -3.85
N GLN A 24 -14.63 4.36 -4.56
CA GLN A 24 -15.96 4.18 -3.95
C GLN A 24 -16.13 2.79 -3.31
N ASN A 25 -15.40 1.80 -3.84
CA ASN A 25 -15.36 0.44 -3.32
C ASN A 25 -14.26 0.21 -2.27
N GLY A 26 -13.61 1.27 -1.76
CA GLY A 26 -12.64 1.16 -0.66
C GLY A 26 -11.17 1.02 -1.09
N GLU A 27 -10.83 1.31 -2.35
CA GLU A 27 -9.42 1.43 -2.74
C GLU A 27 -8.77 2.67 -2.10
N LEU A 28 -7.59 2.47 -1.53
CA LEU A 28 -6.65 3.51 -1.13
C LEU A 28 -5.36 3.40 -1.96
N TRP A 29 -4.69 4.53 -2.16
CA TRP A 29 -3.39 4.59 -2.83
C TRP A 29 -2.27 4.75 -1.81
N LEU A 30 -1.29 3.85 -1.83
CA LEU A 30 -0.14 3.92 -0.92
C LEU A 30 0.81 5.04 -1.33
N GLY A 31 1.12 5.96 -0.43
CA GLY A 31 2.14 6.98 -0.61
C GLY A 31 3.52 6.51 -0.17
N GLU A 32 4.55 6.81 -0.96
CA GLU A 32 5.95 6.48 -0.61
C GLU A 32 6.61 7.49 0.33
N THR A 33 5.94 8.62 0.60
CA THR A 33 6.44 9.61 1.56
C THR A 33 6.14 9.16 2.98
N THR A 34 7.16 9.23 3.84
CA THR A 34 7.02 8.91 5.26
C THR A 34 6.74 10.17 6.07
N PHE A 35 5.84 10.04 7.03
CA PHE A 35 5.44 11.11 7.95
C PHE A 35 5.73 10.70 9.40
N LEU A 36 6.05 11.69 10.24
CA LEU A 36 6.04 11.52 11.68
C LEU A 36 4.63 11.86 12.18
N VAL A 37 4.06 10.97 12.98
CA VAL A 37 2.75 11.16 13.61
C VAL A 37 2.91 10.96 15.09
N ASP A 38 2.36 11.89 15.86
CA ASP A 38 2.26 11.76 17.31
C ASP A 38 1.24 10.67 17.66
N SER A 39 1.62 9.74 18.53
CA SER A 39 0.73 8.66 18.97
C SER A 39 -0.51 9.16 19.69
N TYR A 40 -0.49 10.36 20.29
CA TYR A 40 -1.68 10.97 20.87
C TYR A 40 -2.75 11.36 19.83
N ASN A 41 -2.40 11.43 18.54
CA ASN A 41 -3.33 11.72 17.45
C ASN A 41 -3.98 10.46 16.86
N ILE A 42 -3.72 9.27 17.41
CA ILE A 42 -4.32 8.02 16.93
C ILE A 42 -5.77 7.93 17.45
N ILE A 43 -6.73 7.95 16.54
CA ILE A 43 -8.17 7.89 16.87
C ILE A 43 -8.68 6.44 16.92
N GLY A 44 -8.02 5.51 16.22
CA GLY A 44 -8.41 4.11 16.17
C GLY A 44 -7.57 3.30 15.18
N SER A 45 -8.00 2.06 14.95
CA SER A 45 -7.38 1.11 14.02
C SER A 45 -8.33 0.72 12.89
N THR A 46 -7.77 0.40 11.73
CA THR A 46 -8.49 -0.14 10.57
C THR A 46 -7.69 -1.26 9.93
N THR A 47 -8.36 -2.17 9.20
CA THR A 47 -7.74 -3.23 8.41
C THR A 47 -7.62 -2.81 6.94
N VAL A 48 -6.43 -3.01 6.36
CA VAL A 48 -6.12 -2.67 4.97
C VAL A 48 -5.45 -3.87 4.31
N TRP A 49 -6.00 -4.36 3.21
CA TRP A 49 -5.43 -5.45 2.43
C TRP A 49 -4.55 -4.95 1.28
N PHE A 50 -3.37 -5.54 1.13
CA PHE A 50 -2.44 -5.25 0.05
C PHE A 50 -2.59 -6.32 -1.04
N GLN A 51 -2.96 -5.94 -2.26
CA GLN A 51 -3.26 -6.92 -3.31
C GLN A 51 -2.06 -7.67 -3.89
N ASP A 52 -0.84 -7.39 -3.43
CA ASP A 52 0.32 -8.24 -3.72
C ASP A 52 0.52 -9.38 -2.72
N THR A 53 -0.38 -9.50 -1.72
CA THR A 53 -0.49 -10.64 -0.82
C THR A 53 -1.77 -11.45 -1.10
N PRO A 54 -1.84 -12.73 -0.70
CA PRO A 54 -3.08 -13.51 -0.78
C PRO A 54 -4.25 -12.76 -0.14
N GLU A 55 -5.44 -12.91 -0.72
CA GLU A 55 -6.65 -12.28 -0.17
C GLU A 55 -6.94 -12.85 1.23
N PRO A 56 -7.15 -11.99 2.24
CA PRO A 56 -7.44 -12.45 3.58
C PRO A 56 -8.83 -13.10 3.65
N THR A 57 -8.95 -14.12 4.50
CA THR A 57 -10.25 -14.71 4.85
C THR A 57 -11.05 -13.82 5.81
N GLU A 58 -10.37 -12.92 6.51
CA GLU A 58 -10.97 -11.97 7.44
C GLU A 58 -11.38 -10.67 6.74
N TYR A 59 -12.35 -9.97 7.35
CA TYR A 59 -12.87 -8.71 6.82
C TYR A 59 -11.80 -7.61 6.78
N TYR A 60 -11.69 -6.94 5.64
CA TYR A 60 -10.90 -5.72 5.45
C TYR A 60 -11.80 -4.55 5.10
N GLN A 61 -11.52 -3.38 5.68
CA GLN A 61 -12.28 -2.17 5.36
C GLN A 61 -11.79 -1.49 4.08
N PHE A 62 -10.49 -1.59 3.80
CA PHE A 62 -9.85 -0.98 2.63
C PHE A 62 -8.92 -1.95 1.94
N TYR A 63 -8.59 -1.67 0.69
CA TYR A 63 -7.55 -2.39 -0.05
C TYR A 63 -6.66 -1.45 -0.86
N VAL A 64 -5.48 -1.94 -1.25
CA VAL A 64 -4.48 -1.19 -2.01
C VAL A 64 -4.04 -2.01 -3.23
N LYS A 65 -4.12 -1.40 -4.41
CA LYS A 65 -3.59 -1.96 -5.67
C LYS A 65 -2.45 -1.14 -6.26
N GLU A 66 -2.37 0.13 -5.89
CA GLU A 66 -1.53 1.10 -6.57
C GLU A 66 -0.76 1.94 -5.54
N ILE A 67 0.47 2.30 -5.93
CA ILE A 67 1.37 3.17 -5.17
C ILE A 67 1.46 4.52 -5.89
N LEU A 68 1.17 5.60 -5.18
CA LEU A 68 1.37 6.97 -5.60
C LEU A 68 2.75 7.47 -5.14
N TYR A 69 3.53 7.97 -6.08
CA TYR A 69 4.86 8.51 -5.78
C TYR A 69 5.19 9.72 -6.65
N SER A 70 6.16 10.51 -6.22
CA SER A 70 6.69 11.64 -6.98
C SER A 70 8.12 11.34 -7.40
N TYR A 71 8.42 11.50 -8.68
CA TYR A 71 9.76 11.35 -9.23
C TYR A 71 10.04 12.53 -10.15
N GLU A 72 11.14 13.24 -9.90
CA GLU A 72 11.52 14.47 -10.62
C GLU A 72 10.38 15.52 -10.66
N GLY A 73 9.68 15.68 -9.53
CA GLY A 73 8.58 16.64 -9.40
C GLY A 73 7.29 16.24 -10.11
N ARG A 74 7.22 15.01 -10.65
CA ARG A 74 6.04 14.49 -11.34
C ARG A 74 5.43 13.34 -10.57
N TRP A 75 4.13 13.46 -10.34
CA TRP A 75 3.35 12.37 -9.78
C TRP A 75 3.27 11.19 -10.77
N LYS A 76 3.42 9.99 -10.23
CA LYS A 76 3.38 8.72 -10.95
C LYS A 76 2.63 7.69 -10.12
N ILE A 77 2.07 6.69 -10.80
CA ILE A 77 1.42 5.54 -10.17
C ILE A 77 2.09 4.27 -10.67
N ARG A 78 2.32 3.32 -9.76
CA ARG A 78 2.80 1.96 -10.08
C ARG A 78 1.98 0.90 -9.34
N ASP A 79 2.03 -0.33 -9.83
CA ASP A 79 1.36 -1.49 -9.22
C ASP A 79 1.98 -1.81 -7.85
N ILE A 80 1.14 -2.20 -6.87
CA ILE A 80 1.56 -2.56 -5.51
C ILE A 80 2.57 -3.72 -5.47
N LYS A 81 2.59 -4.59 -6.48
CA LYS A 81 3.59 -5.66 -6.64
C LYS A 81 5.02 -5.15 -6.74
N LEU A 82 5.21 -3.88 -7.09
CA LEU A 82 6.52 -3.25 -7.18
C LEU A 82 6.95 -2.54 -5.88
N GLN A 83 6.21 -2.73 -4.78
CA GLN A 83 6.59 -2.17 -3.49
C GLN A 83 7.96 -2.67 -3.04
N HIS A 84 8.69 -1.81 -2.31
CA HIS A 84 9.93 -2.22 -1.67
C HIS A 84 9.62 -3.21 -0.55
N ARG A 85 9.99 -4.47 -0.76
CA ARG A 85 9.88 -5.54 0.24
C ARG A 85 11.11 -5.54 1.13
N HIS A 86 10.93 -5.79 2.43
CA HIS A 86 12.07 -6.00 3.31
C HIS A 86 12.81 -7.28 2.89
N PRO A 87 14.16 -7.36 2.97
CA PRO A 87 14.92 -8.56 2.64
C PRO A 87 14.36 -9.85 3.22
N ILE A 88 13.93 -9.81 4.49
CA ILE A 88 13.33 -10.96 5.18
C ILE A 88 12.09 -11.54 4.49
N GLU A 89 11.39 -10.74 3.68
CA GLU A 89 10.18 -11.14 2.96
C GLU A 89 10.49 -11.93 1.68
N TYR A 90 11.74 -11.93 1.21
CA TYR A 90 12.15 -12.64 -0.01
C TYR A 90 13.42 -13.50 0.15
N THR A 91 14.16 -13.37 1.25
CA THR A 91 15.28 -14.26 1.56
C THR A 91 14.76 -15.55 2.20
N GLN A 92 14.99 -16.69 1.55
CA GLN A 92 14.79 -17.99 2.18
C GLN A 92 15.92 -18.21 3.21
N ILE A 93 15.55 -18.58 4.44
CA ILE A 93 16.54 -19.06 5.41
C ILE A 93 17.11 -20.36 4.83
N PRO A 94 18.44 -20.48 4.66
CA PRO A 94 19.04 -21.72 4.18
C PRO A 94 18.60 -22.88 5.08
N ALA A 95 18.20 -24.00 4.47
CA ALA A 95 17.93 -25.20 5.24
C ALA A 95 19.15 -25.53 6.12
N SER A 96 18.90 -25.83 7.39
CA SER A 96 19.94 -26.28 8.31
C SER A 96 20.70 -27.46 7.71
N ALA A 97 22.02 -27.46 7.87
CA ALA A 97 22.89 -28.51 7.36
C ALA A 97 22.35 -29.89 7.78
N PRO A 98 22.42 -30.91 6.90
CA PRO A 98 22.09 -32.28 7.28
C PRO A 98 22.84 -32.64 8.57
N GLN A 99 22.09 -33.11 9.56
CA GLN A 99 22.70 -33.70 10.76
C GLN A 99 23.09 -35.13 10.38
N ASP A 100 24.39 -35.39 10.22
CA ASP A 100 24.95 -36.73 10.11
C ASP A 100 24.97 -37.46 11.47
#